data_AF-A0A4P6X7X8-F1
#
_entry.id   AF-A0A4P6X7X8-F1
#
_cell.length_a   1.000
_cell.length_b   1.000
_cell.length_c   1.000
_cell.angle_alpha   90.00
_cell.angle_beta   90.00
_cell.angle_gamma   90.00
#
_symmetry.space_group_name_H-M   'P 1'
#
loop_
_entity.id
_entity.type
_entity.pdbx_description
1 polymer ?
#
loop_
_entity_poly.entity_id
_entity_poly.type
_entity_poly.pdbx_seq_one_letter_code
_entity_poly.pdbx_strand_id
1 'polypeptide(L)'
;MTDRMSPRAVMTRHISKPALSLLRQANLTPGEIDLAIDALVDGKASAILRKGHALLRRIEEASGIIVVQIARRSRYLLITIEQATRNAPAWQYRELSPRRCLFSCPGQVPSTIAVGLVGLPLRHLADPMTGMEDLLINAISDTGDSWLVVDVTPVWSTF
;
A
#
# COMPACT_ATOMS: atom_id res chain seq x y z
N MET A 1 13.67 44.04 -8.68
CA MET A 1 13.32 42.70 -9.19
C MET A 1 13.32 41.75 -8.00
N THR A 2 12.16 41.53 -7.39
CA THR A 2 11.99 40.61 -6.26
C THR A 2 11.26 39.39 -6.79
N ASP A 3 12.00 38.30 -6.89
CA ASP A 3 11.53 36.99 -7.28
C ASP A 3 10.49 36.52 -6.27
N ARG A 4 9.21 36.54 -6.68
CA ARG A 4 8.12 35.94 -5.91
C ARG A 4 8.17 34.44 -6.17
N MET A 5 9.04 33.74 -5.45
CA MET A 5 8.82 32.33 -5.17
C MET A 5 7.50 32.22 -4.39
N SER A 6 6.40 32.06 -5.13
CA SER A 6 5.12 31.66 -4.54
C SER A 6 5.38 30.43 -3.68
N PRO A 7 5.00 30.44 -2.39
CA PRO A 7 5.07 29.23 -1.58
C PRO A 7 4.21 28.19 -2.30
N ARG A 8 4.81 27.09 -2.77
CA ARG A 8 4.06 25.91 -3.22
C ARG A 8 3.09 25.62 -2.07
N ALA A 9 1.79 25.79 -2.31
CA ALA A 9 0.78 25.48 -1.31
C ALA A 9 1.06 24.08 -0.79
N VAL A 10 1.28 23.93 0.52
CA VAL A 10 1.54 22.63 1.15
C VAL A 10 0.26 21.83 0.97
N MET A 11 0.20 21.04 -0.10
CA MET A 11 -0.96 20.19 -0.38
C MET A 11 -0.96 19.08 0.67
N THR A 12 -2.02 19.03 1.49
CA THR A 12 -2.24 17.92 2.41
C THR A 12 -2.24 16.61 1.64
N ARG A 13 -1.28 15.74 1.96
CA ARG A 13 -1.15 14.42 1.35
C ARG A 13 -1.84 13.38 2.23
N HIS A 14 -2.14 12.23 1.63
CA HIS A 14 -2.74 11.10 2.32
C HIS A 14 -1.91 9.84 2.11
N ILE A 15 -1.85 9.02 3.15
CA ILE A 15 -1.20 7.72 3.16
C ILE A 15 -2.08 6.73 3.91
N SER A 16 -2.09 5.47 3.47
CA SER A 16 -2.83 4.42 4.14
C SER A 16 -2.12 3.95 5.41
N LYS A 17 -2.88 3.39 6.36
CA LYS A 17 -2.33 2.77 7.57
C LYS A 17 -1.30 1.65 7.27
N PRO A 18 -1.53 0.73 6.31
CA PRO A 18 -0.51 -0.25 5.92
C PRO A 18 0.80 0.39 5.44
N ALA A 19 0.72 1.38 4.54
CA ALA A 19 1.91 2.06 4.03
C ALA A 19 2.64 2.82 5.14
N LEU A 20 1.90 3.54 6.00
CA LEU A 20 2.48 4.27 7.12
C LEU A 20 3.16 3.34 8.15
N SER A 21 2.56 2.17 8.41
CA SER A 21 3.14 1.14 9.30
C SER A 21 4.51 0.69 8.80
N LEU A 22 4.62 0.37 7.51
CA LEU A 22 5.88 -0.02 6.86
C LEU A 22 6.94 1.07 6.92
N LEU A 23 6.56 2.32 6.63
CA LEU A 23 7.50 3.44 6.72
C LEU A 23 8.03 3.61 8.15
N ARG A 24 7.16 3.49 9.16
CA ARG A 24 7.56 3.58 10.57
C ARG A 24 8.54 2.48 10.98
N GLN A 25 8.31 1.23 10.55
CA GLN A 25 9.24 0.12 10.81
C GLN A 25 10.63 0.40 10.21
N ALA A 26 10.67 1.04 9.04
CA ALA A 26 11.91 1.46 8.38
C ALA A 26 12.53 2.75 8.97
N ASN A 27 11.89 3.36 9.97
CA ASN A 27 12.20 4.69 10.47
C ASN A 27 12.27 5.75 9.34
N LEU A 28 11.24 5.72 8.49
CA LEU A 28 10.99 6.65 7.39
C LEU A 28 9.69 7.41 7.64
N THR A 29 9.65 8.64 7.13
CA THR A 29 8.48 9.50 7.12
C THR A 29 7.81 9.50 5.74
N PRO A 30 6.48 9.71 5.68
CA PRO A 30 5.80 9.92 4.40
C PRO A 30 6.36 11.12 3.60
N GLY A 31 6.86 12.15 4.29
CA GLY A 31 7.49 13.31 3.67
C GLY A 31 8.77 12.97 2.89
N GLU A 32 9.62 12.09 3.42
CA GLU A 32 10.81 11.61 2.70
C GLU A 32 10.45 10.89 1.40
N ILE A 33 9.35 10.13 1.40
CA ILE A 33 8.84 9.47 0.19
C ILE A 33 8.30 10.49 -0.82
N ASP A 34 7.52 11.49 -0.37
CA ASP A 34 6.98 12.52 -1.27
C ASP A 34 8.09 13.36 -1.89
N LEU A 35 9.12 13.72 -1.11
CA LEU A 35 10.32 14.43 -1.60
C LEU A 35 11.11 13.62 -2.63
N ALA A 36 11.30 12.32 -2.39
CA ALA A 36 11.97 11.45 -3.37
C ALA A 36 11.18 11.35 -4.69
N ILE A 37 9.84 11.32 -4.60
CA ILE A 37 8.97 11.35 -5.79
C ILE A 37 9.05 12.71 -6.50
N ASP A 38 9.06 13.82 -5.76
CA ASP A 38 9.22 15.15 -6.34
C ASP A 38 10.53 15.28 -7.11
N ALA A 39 11.65 14.80 -6.56
CA ALA A 39 12.93 14.78 -7.26
C ALA A 39 12.88 14.00 -8.59
N LEU A 40 12.17 12.88 -8.64
CA LEU A 40 11.97 12.13 -9.90
C LEU A 40 11.07 12.87 -10.90
N VAL A 41 10.03 13.54 -10.42
CA VAL A 41 9.12 14.32 -11.28
C VAL A 41 9.83 15.55 -11.85
N ASP A 42 10.60 16.25 -11.04
CA ASP A 42 11.41 17.40 -11.47
C ASP A 42 12.48 16.98 -12.50
N GLY A 43 13.01 15.76 -12.34
CA GLY A 43 13.85 15.10 -13.34
C GLY A 43 13.12 14.56 -14.58
N LYS A 44 11.82 14.85 -14.74
CA LYS A 44 10.95 14.40 -15.84
C LYS A 44 10.86 12.89 -16.02
N ALA A 45 11.08 12.11 -14.96
CA ALA A 45 11.07 10.65 -15.01
C ALA A 45 9.66 10.06 -14.75
N SER A 46 9.28 9.87 -13.49
CA SER A 46 7.97 9.32 -13.13
C SER A 46 7.60 9.66 -11.68
N ALA A 47 6.30 9.71 -11.39
CA ALA A 47 5.79 9.92 -10.03
C ALA A 47 5.74 8.61 -9.19
N ILE A 48 6.70 7.71 -9.39
CA ILE A 48 6.67 6.35 -8.86
C ILE A 48 8.08 5.93 -8.41
N LEU A 49 8.23 5.59 -7.13
CA LEU A 49 9.38 4.84 -6.62
C LEU A 49 9.16 3.37 -6.92
N ARG A 50 10.12 2.72 -7.56
CA ARG A 50 10.08 1.29 -7.90
C ARG A 50 11.04 0.49 -7.05
N LYS A 51 10.79 -0.83 -6.99
CA LYS A 51 11.68 -1.83 -6.38
C LYS A 51 13.14 -1.57 -6.79
N GLY A 52 14.05 -1.64 -5.80
CA GLY A 52 15.46 -1.32 -5.96
C GLY A 52 15.83 0.11 -5.55
N HIS A 53 14.86 1.03 -5.46
CA HIS A 53 15.09 2.36 -4.88
C HIS A 53 15.57 2.24 -3.43
N ALA A 54 16.52 3.08 -3.01
CA ALA A 54 17.17 2.99 -1.70
C ALA A 54 16.16 3.02 -0.53
N LEU A 55 15.15 3.88 -0.61
CA LEU A 55 14.09 3.95 0.42
C LEU A 55 13.25 2.67 0.49
N LEU A 56 12.95 2.02 -0.65
CA LEU A 56 12.17 0.78 -0.65
C LEU A 56 13.00 -0.41 -0.16
N ARG A 57 14.30 -0.44 -0.49
CA ARG A 57 15.24 -1.44 0.06
C ARG A 57 15.33 -1.36 1.58
N ARG A 58 15.37 -0.14 2.14
CA ARG A 58 15.36 0.05 3.60
C ARG A 58 14.08 -0.44 4.26
N ILE A 59 12.92 -0.32 3.59
CA ILE A 59 11.67 -0.91 4.06
C ILE A 59 11.77 -2.44 4.07
N GLU A 60 12.26 -3.03 2.98
CA GLU A 60 12.45 -4.47 2.86
C GLU A 60 13.42 -5.03 3.91
N GLU A 61 14.54 -4.35 4.15
CA GLU A 61 15.53 -4.73 5.17
C GLU A 61 14.96 -4.67 6.60
N ALA A 62 14.11 -3.68 6.90
CA ALA A 62 13.55 -3.50 8.24
C ALA A 62 12.34 -4.41 8.52
N SER A 63 11.54 -4.71 7.50
CA SER A 63 10.25 -5.41 7.66
C SER A 63 10.22 -6.82 7.08
N GLY A 64 11.21 -7.18 6.25
CA GLY A 64 11.19 -8.42 5.45
C GLY A 64 10.15 -8.41 4.32
N ILE A 65 9.47 -7.28 4.10
CA ILE A 65 8.36 -7.15 3.15
C ILE A 65 8.82 -6.43 1.89
N ILE A 66 8.54 -7.04 0.74
CA ILE A 66 8.95 -6.50 -0.55
C ILE A 66 7.92 -5.48 -1.04
N VAL A 67 8.29 -4.20 -0.99
CA VAL A 67 7.52 -3.12 -1.61
C VAL A 67 7.92 -3.00 -3.07
N VAL A 68 6.98 -3.33 -3.97
CA VAL A 68 7.21 -3.29 -5.42
C VAL A 68 7.25 -1.85 -5.93
N GLN A 69 6.36 -1.01 -5.42
CA GLN A 69 6.36 0.41 -5.74
C GLN A 69 5.60 1.24 -4.70
N ILE A 70 5.94 2.52 -4.63
CA ILE A 70 5.11 3.57 -4.06
C ILE A 70 4.88 4.62 -5.15
N ALA A 71 3.62 4.84 -5.51
CA ALA A 71 3.22 5.78 -6.55
C ALA A 71 2.46 6.96 -5.95
N ARG A 72 2.69 8.15 -6.48
CA ARG A 72 1.89 9.32 -6.15
C ARG A 72 0.79 9.52 -7.18
N ARG A 73 -0.46 9.46 -6.72
CA ARG A 73 -1.64 9.74 -7.55
C ARG A 73 -2.47 10.84 -6.92
N SER A 74 -2.49 12.01 -7.55
CA SER A 74 -3.07 13.22 -6.95
C SER A 74 -2.42 13.49 -5.57
N ARG A 75 -3.22 13.56 -4.49
CA ARG A 75 -2.76 13.76 -3.11
C ARG A 75 -2.45 12.47 -2.33
N TYR A 76 -2.49 11.30 -2.96
CA TYR A 76 -2.29 10.03 -2.28
C TYR A 76 -0.96 9.38 -2.63
N LEU A 77 -0.27 8.86 -1.62
CA LEU A 77 0.78 7.87 -1.79
C LEU A 77 0.14 6.49 -1.74
N LEU A 78 0.28 5.73 -2.83
CA LEU A 78 -0.31 4.42 -3.03
C LEU A 78 0.78 3.36 -3.06
N ILE A 79 0.63 2.31 -2.26
CA ILE A 79 1.62 1.23 -2.17
C ILE A 79 1.20 -0.03 -2.93
N THR A 80 2.19 -0.71 -3.53
CA THR A 80 2.07 -2.08 -4.03
C THR A 80 3.08 -2.96 -3.30
N ILE A 81 2.60 -4.04 -2.72
CA ILE A 81 3.38 -5.00 -1.95
C ILE A 81 3.17 -6.39 -2.56
N GLU A 82 4.25 -7.14 -2.70
CA GLU A 82 4.21 -8.52 -3.17
C GLU A 82 5.10 -9.38 -2.30
N GLN A 83 4.51 -10.31 -1.55
CA GLN A 83 5.27 -11.32 -0.84
C GLN A 83 5.33 -12.58 -1.69
N ALA A 84 6.48 -12.81 -2.32
CA ALA A 84 6.81 -14.07 -3.01
C ALA A 84 7.57 -15.00 -2.06
N THR A 85 7.41 -16.31 -2.21
CA THR A 85 7.73 -17.25 -1.12
C THR A 85 9.01 -18.05 -1.34
N ARG A 86 9.82 -18.15 -0.28
CA ARG A 86 10.53 -19.39 0.11
C ARG A 86 9.93 -20.06 1.37
N ASN A 87 9.39 -19.31 2.35
CA ASN A 87 8.99 -19.84 3.68
C ASN A 87 7.63 -19.34 4.26
N ALA A 88 6.84 -18.54 3.54
CA ALA A 88 5.52 -18.05 3.98
C ALA A 88 4.48 -18.28 2.86
N PRO A 89 3.17 -18.09 3.06
CA PRO A 89 2.20 -18.06 1.96
C PRO A 89 2.41 -16.84 1.06
N ALA A 90 2.21 -17.00 -0.24
CA ALA A 90 2.33 -15.88 -1.17
C ALA A 90 1.15 -14.93 -0.96
N TRP A 91 1.34 -13.62 -1.06
CA TRP A 91 0.22 -12.69 -1.05
C TRP A 91 0.61 -11.36 -1.71
N GLN A 92 -0.40 -10.59 -2.07
CA GLN A 92 -0.23 -9.27 -2.67
C GLN A 92 -1.19 -8.28 -2.03
N TYR A 93 -0.73 -7.06 -1.84
CA TYR A 93 -1.58 -5.93 -1.46
C TYR A 93 -1.34 -4.76 -2.40
N ARG A 94 -2.41 -4.23 -2.99
CA ARG A 94 -2.33 -3.25 -4.07
C ARG A 94 -3.30 -2.10 -3.84
N GLU A 95 -2.77 -0.90 -3.69
CA GLU A 95 -3.57 0.32 -3.65
C GLU A 95 -3.68 0.91 -5.05
N LEU A 96 -4.76 0.59 -5.76
CA LEU A 96 -4.97 1.07 -7.13
C LEU A 96 -5.50 2.50 -7.15
N SER A 97 -6.32 2.82 -6.15
CA SER A 97 -6.86 4.16 -5.89
C SER A 97 -7.32 4.25 -4.43
N PRO A 98 -7.64 5.45 -3.91
CA PRO A 98 -8.15 5.61 -2.55
C PRO A 98 -9.44 4.83 -2.24
N ARG A 99 -10.19 4.44 -3.28
CA ARG A 99 -11.45 3.70 -3.19
C ARG A 99 -11.35 2.26 -3.68
N ARG A 100 -10.16 1.80 -4.06
CA ARG A 100 -9.96 0.46 -4.62
C ARG A 100 -8.59 -0.04 -4.19
N CYS A 101 -8.59 -0.81 -3.11
CA CYS A 101 -7.43 -1.55 -2.64
C CYS A 101 -7.75 -3.04 -2.69
N LEU A 102 -6.79 -3.84 -3.08
CA LEU A 102 -6.95 -5.28 -3.24
C LEU A 102 -5.96 -5.99 -2.35
N PHE A 103 -6.43 -7.00 -1.63
CA PHE A 103 -5.60 -8.03 -1.02
C PHE A 103 -5.81 -9.34 -1.77
N SER A 104 -4.73 -10.05 -2.08
CA SER A 104 -4.80 -11.31 -2.81
C SER A 104 -3.92 -12.36 -2.15
N CYS A 105 -4.45 -13.55 -1.93
CA CYS A 105 -3.72 -14.66 -1.35
C CYS A 105 -4.23 -16.01 -1.89
N PRO A 106 -3.42 -17.07 -1.87
CA PRO A 106 -3.88 -18.42 -2.12
C PRO A 106 -4.97 -18.82 -1.13
N GLY A 107 -5.98 -19.53 -1.62
CA GLY A 107 -7.06 -20.05 -0.79
C GLY A 107 -8.38 -20.12 -1.53
N GLN A 108 -9.39 -20.64 -0.83
CA GLN A 108 -10.78 -20.66 -1.27
C GLN A 108 -11.67 -20.42 -0.06
N VAL A 109 -12.76 -19.68 -0.26
CA VAL A 109 -13.77 -19.42 0.77
C VAL A 109 -15.13 -19.78 0.18
N PRO A 110 -15.90 -20.69 0.82
CA PRO A 110 -17.28 -20.95 0.43
C PRO A 110 -18.10 -19.66 0.36
N SER A 111 -18.93 -19.51 -0.66
CA SER A 111 -19.70 -18.28 -0.90
C SER A 111 -20.56 -17.85 0.30
N THR A 112 -21.09 -18.82 1.06
CA THR A 112 -21.86 -18.57 2.29
C THR A 112 -21.03 -17.92 3.39
N ILE A 113 -19.76 -18.31 3.54
CA ILE A 113 -18.83 -17.71 4.49
C ILE A 113 -18.37 -16.34 3.98
N ALA A 114 -18.10 -16.22 2.68
CA ALA A 114 -17.63 -14.97 2.07
C ALA A 114 -18.57 -13.78 2.33
N VAL A 115 -19.89 -14.00 2.27
CA VAL A 115 -20.89 -12.97 2.58
C VAL A 115 -20.82 -12.53 4.05
N GLY A 116 -20.61 -13.47 4.97
CA GLY A 116 -20.50 -13.18 6.41
C GLY A 116 -19.22 -12.43 6.81
N LEU A 117 -18.20 -12.40 5.94
CA LEU A 117 -16.94 -11.71 6.17
C LEU A 117 -16.97 -10.23 5.74
N VAL A 118 -17.95 -9.81 4.94
CA VAL A 118 -18.07 -8.42 4.48
C VAL A 118 -18.30 -7.49 5.68
N GLY A 119 -17.54 -6.41 5.74
CA GLY A 119 -17.52 -5.45 6.85
C GLY A 119 -16.64 -5.87 8.03
N LEU A 120 -16.09 -7.09 8.03
CA LEU A 120 -15.14 -7.52 9.05
C LEU A 120 -13.71 -7.13 8.68
N PRO A 121 -12.82 -7.01 9.69
CA PRO A 121 -11.40 -6.80 9.47
C PRO A 121 -10.73 -7.99 8.75
N LEU A 122 -9.72 -7.73 7.93
CA LEU A 122 -9.01 -8.72 7.11
C LEU A 122 -8.41 -9.88 7.93
N ARG A 123 -8.04 -9.63 9.19
CA ARG A 123 -7.58 -10.66 10.13
C ARG A 123 -8.57 -11.80 10.40
N HIS A 124 -9.86 -11.62 10.05
CA HIS A 124 -10.87 -12.68 10.15
C HIS A 124 -10.80 -13.66 8.97
N LEU A 125 -10.14 -13.28 7.88
CA LEU A 125 -9.99 -14.09 6.67
C LEU A 125 -8.57 -14.65 6.52
N ALA A 126 -7.57 -13.84 6.82
CA ALA A 126 -6.15 -14.19 6.67
C ALA A 126 -5.37 -13.78 7.93
N ASP A 127 -4.09 -14.15 7.98
CA ASP A 127 -3.13 -13.59 8.96
C ASP A 127 -2.29 -12.51 8.24
N PRO A 128 -2.78 -11.27 8.14
CA PRO A 128 -2.11 -10.24 7.37
C PRO A 128 -0.94 -9.64 8.15
N MET A 129 0.02 -9.05 7.43
CA MET A 129 1.12 -8.34 8.05
C MET A 129 0.68 -7.15 8.93
N THR A 130 1.59 -6.69 9.78
CA THR A 130 1.32 -5.56 10.69
C THR A 130 0.94 -4.26 9.97
N GLY A 131 -0.20 -3.70 10.32
CA GLY A 131 -0.80 -2.52 9.70
C GLY A 131 -1.94 -2.84 8.71
N MET A 132 -2.16 -4.11 8.38
CA MET A 132 -3.25 -4.58 7.50
C MET A 132 -4.40 -5.27 8.25
N GLU A 133 -4.29 -5.48 9.55
CA GLU A 133 -5.24 -6.24 10.37
C GLU A 133 -6.63 -5.59 10.41
N ASP A 134 -6.66 -4.26 10.30
CA ASP A 134 -7.89 -3.45 10.37
C ASP A 134 -8.41 -3.05 8.97
N LEU A 135 -7.87 -3.63 7.90
CA LEU A 135 -8.43 -3.46 6.56
C LEU A 135 -9.84 -4.05 6.54
N LEU A 136 -10.84 -3.25 6.19
CA LEU A 136 -12.22 -3.74 6.12
C LEU A 136 -12.45 -4.49 4.81
N ILE A 137 -13.03 -5.69 4.88
CA ILE A 137 -13.41 -6.49 3.72
C ILE A 137 -14.66 -5.89 3.07
N ASN A 138 -14.55 -5.43 1.83
CA ASN A 138 -15.68 -4.91 1.05
C ASN A 138 -16.35 -6.02 0.22
N ALA A 139 -15.53 -6.89 -0.37
CA ALA A 139 -15.98 -7.98 -1.21
C ALA A 139 -14.90 -9.05 -1.28
N ILE A 140 -15.31 -10.30 -1.48
CA ILE A 140 -14.41 -11.44 -1.74
C ILE A 140 -14.82 -12.03 -3.08
N SER A 141 -13.83 -12.24 -3.94
CA SER A 141 -14.00 -12.87 -5.25
C SER A 141 -13.00 -14.02 -5.38
N ASP A 142 -13.50 -15.16 -5.85
CA ASP A 142 -12.66 -16.30 -6.23
C ASP A 142 -12.34 -16.15 -7.72
N THR A 143 -11.06 -16.19 -8.07
CA THR A 143 -10.63 -16.09 -9.47
C THR A 143 -10.59 -17.44 -10.18
N GLY A 144 -10.89 -18.55 -9.50
CA GLY A 144 -10.84 -19.91 -10.05
C GLY A 144 -9.44 -20.53 -10.06
N ASP A 145 -8.39 -19.71 -9.98
CA ASP A 145 -6.98 -20.13 -10.01
C ASP A 145 -6.42 -20.48 -8.61
N SER A 146 -7.29 -20.85 -7.65
CA SER A 146 -6.94 -21.04 -6.23
C SER A 146 -6.40 -19.79 -5.53
N TRP A 147 -6.71 -18.60 -6.07
CA TRP A 147 -6.45 -17.31 -5.45
C TRP A 147 -7.75 -16.63 -5.05
N LEU A 148 -7.75 -16.10 -3.84
CA LEU A 148 -8.75 -15.17 -3.36
C LEU A 148 -8.32 -13.75 -3.70
N VAL A 149 -9.24 -12.96 -4.22
CA VAL A 149 -9.10 -11.53 -4.39
C VAL A 149 -10.13 -10.85 -3.51
N VAL A 150 -9.65 -10.06 -2.58
CA VAL A 150 -10.43 -9.37 -1.55
C VAL A 150 -10.34 -7.88 -1.82
N ASP A 151 -11.47 -7.24 -2.10
CA ASP A 151 -11.55 -5.79 -2.10
C ASP A 151 -11.56 -5.32 -0.64
N VAL A 152 -10.65 -4.41 -0.31
CA VAL A 152 -10.43 -3.95 1.06
C VAL A 152 -10.39 -2.43 1.15
N THR A 153 -10.83 -1.89 2.28
CA THR A 153 -10.73 -0.45 2.59
C THR A 153 -9.69 -0.21 3.69
N PRO A 154 -8.59 0.52 3.41
CA PRO A 154 -7.68 0.99 4.45
C PRO A 154 -8.18 2.25 5.14
N VAL A 155 -7.63 2.51 6.32
CA VAL A 155 -7.71 3.81 6.97
C VAL A 155 -6.70 4.76 6.32
N TRP A 156 -7.16 5.92 5.86
CA TRP A 156 -6.32 6.97 5.30
C TRP A 156 -5.99 8.03 6.36
N SER A 157 -4.72 8.41 6.46
CA SER A 157 -4.23 9.47 7.35
C SER A 157 -3.61 10.59 6.53
N THR A 158 -3.75 11.82 7.01
CA THR A 158 -3.04 12.98 6.44
C THR A 158 -1.62 13.06 6.97
N PHE A 159 -0.72 13.62 6.17
CA PHE A 159 0.64 13.99 6.59
C PHE A 159 1.10 15.26 5.89
#